data_AF-A0A3M1PWK8-F1
#
_entry.id   AF-A0A3M1PWK8-F1
#
_cell.length_a   1.000
_cell.length_b   1.000
_cell.length_c   1.000
_cell.angle_alpha   90.00
_cell.angle_beta   90.00
_cell.angle_gamma   90.00
#
_symmetry.space_group_name_H-M   'P 1'
#
loop_
_entity.id
_entity.type
_entity.pdbx_description
1 polymer ?
#
loop_
_entity_poly.entity_id
_entity_poly.type
_entity_poly.pdbx_seq_one_letter_code
_entity_poly.pdbx_strand_id
1 'polypeptide(L)'
;FALASVSARHLPDGSVEIAWRTGWERELFGWLVERSDAPDRPFQAIDELPAPALGSETGGAFYRLRDPAAQDGRPAYRIVAVTRDGLRVSGPVLVPSR
;
A
#
# COMPACT_ATOMS: atom_id res chain seq x y z
N PHE A 1 10.72 0.51 -10.50
CA PHE A 1 10.84 0.92 -9.08
C PHE A 1 11.39 -0.24 -8.25
N ALA A 2 11.87 0.01 -7.03
CA ALA A 2 12.14 -1.04 -6.04
C ALA A 2 11.34 -0.75 -4.76
N LEU A 3 10.39 -1.61 -4.44
CA LEU A 3 9.66 -1.56 -3.18
C LEU A 3 10.54 -2.20 -2.09
N ALA A 4 10.95 -1.41 -1.11
CA ALA A 4 11.91 -1.83 -0.08
C ALA A 4 11.20 -2.43 1.14
N SER A 5 10.08 -1.84 1.56
CA SER A 5 9.27 -2.38 2.64
C SER A 5 7.83 -1.90 2.57
N VAL A 6 6.94 -2.72 3.13
CA VAL A 6 5.53 -2.41 3.37
C VAL A 6 5.18 -2.84 4.78
N SER A 7 4.46 -2.00 5.51
CA SER A 7 3.95 -2.30 6.84
C SER A 7 2.53 -1.76 6.99
N ALA A 8 1.72 -2.45 7.78
CA ALA A 8 0.42 -1.96 8.21
C ALA A 8 0.29 -2.09 9.73
N ARG A 9 -0.36 -1.13 10.38
CA ARG A 9 -0.57 -1.14 11.84
C ARG A 9 -1.88 -0.45 12.22
N HIS A 10 -2.50 -0.92 13.31
CA HIS A 10 -3.61 -0.21 13.92
C HIS A 10 -3.15 1.13 14.53
N LEU A 11 -4.02 2.14 14.42
CA LEU A 11 -3.93 3.40 15.13
C LEU A 11 -4.85 3.38 16.37
N PRO A 12 -4.61 4.28 17.36
CA PRO A 12 -5.41 4.35 18.58
C PRO A 12 -6.91 4.62 18.33
N ASP A 13 -7.24 5.28 17.22
CA ASP A 13 -8.61 5.64 16.86
C ASP A 13 -9.37 4.55 16.06
N GLY A 14 -8.81 3.36 15.92
CA GLY A 14 -9.45 2.26 15.17
C GLY A 14 -8.97 2.11 13.74
N SER A 15 -8.48 3.18 13.11
CA SER A 15 -8.04 3.13 11.72
C SER A 15 -6.74 2.33 11.54
N VAL A 16 -6.42 1.99 10.29
CA VAL A 16 -5.16 1.35 9.93
C VAL A 16 -4.28 2.32 9.17
N GLU A 17 -3.00 2.36 9.52
CA GLU A 17 -1.98 3.03 8.72
C GLU A 17 -1.21 2.02 7.90
N ILE A 18 -1.11 2.29 6.60
CA ILE A 18 -0.29 1.56 5.64
C ILE A 18 0.88 2.46 5.28
N ALA A 19 2.09 1.95 5.41
CA ALA A 19 3.30 2.69 5.09
C ALA A 19 4.22 1.83 4.21
N TRP A 20 4.81 2.44 3.19
CA TRP A 20 5.79 1.78 2.33
C TRP A 20 6.97 2.68 2.01
N ARG A 21 8.12 2.05 1.77
CA ARG A 21 9.36 2.69 1.35
C ARG A 21 9.81 2.14 0.02
N THR A 22 10.38 3.00 -0.79
CA THR A 22 11.00 2.61 -2.06
C THR A 22 12.50 2.86 -1.99
N GLY A 23 13.28 2.09 -2.76
CA GLY A 23 14.70 2.35 -2.96
C GLY A 23 14.95 3.31 -4.13
N TRP A 24 14.09 3.24 -5.15
CA TRP A 24 14.09 4.09 -6.34
C TRP A 24 12.78 3.91 -7.10
N GLU A 25 12.42 4.89 -7.93
CA GLU A 25 11.18 4.96 -8.69
C GLU A 25 11.46 5.38 -10.13
N ARG A 26 11.66 4.39 -11.01
CA ARG A 26 11.75 4.56 -12.46
C ARG A 26 10.48 4.02 -13.12
N GLU A 27 9.99 4.76 -14.12
CA GLU A 27 8.83 4.39 -14.97
C GLU A 27 7.55 4.08 -14.17
N LEU A 28 7.40 4.80 -13.05
CA LEU A 28 6.30 4.64 -12.13
C LEU A 28 5.42 5.90 -12.16
N PHE A 29 4.13 5.73 -12.37
CA PHE A 29 3.17 6.83 -12.31
C PHE A 29 2.68 7.08 -10.88
N GLY A 30 2.49 6.00 -10.11
CA GLY A 30 2.04 6.10 -8.74
C GLY A 30 1.71 4.74 -8.11
N TRP A 31 1.04 4.83 -6.97
CA TRP A 31 0.75 3.71 -6.09
C TRP A 31 -0.74 3.66 -5.77
N LEU A 32 -1.37 2.50 -5.98
CA LEU A 32 -2.64 2.18 -5.35
C LEU A 32 -2.38 1.34 -4.10
N VAL A 33 -3.26 1.48 -3.12
CA VAL A 33 -3.33 0.57 -1.98
C VAL A 33 -4.63 -0.19 -2.12
N GLU A 34 -4.54 -1.52 -2.09
CA GLU A 34 -5.71 -2.38 -2.07
C GLU A 34 -5.84 -3.06 -0.71
N ARG A 35 -7.08 -3.17 -0.23
CA ARG A 35 -7.46 -3.86 0.99
C ARG A 35 -8.26 -5.11 0.66
N SER A 36 -8.02 -6.16 1.43
CA SER A 36 -8.99 -7.23 1.63
C SER A 36 -9.43 -7.25 3.09
N ASP A 37 -10.72 -7.42 3.34
CA ASP A 37 -11.27 -7.45 4.71
C ASP A 37 -10.87 -8.73 5.46
N ALA A 38 -10.43 -9.77 4.75
CA ALA A 38 -9.82 -10.98 5.30
C ALA A 38 -8.75 -11.58 4.36
N PRO A 39 -7.77 -12.37 4.84
CA PRO A 39 -6.64 -12.83 4.03
C PRO A 39 -7.01 -13.66 2.78
N ASP A 40 -8.18 -14.30 2.78
CA ASP A 40 -8.71 -15.18 1.73
C ASP A 40 -9.80 -14.51 0.86
N ARG A 41 -10.07 -13.23 1.09
CA ARG A 41 -11.07 -12.46 0.35
C ARG A 41 -10.43 -11.65 -0.80
N PRO A 42 -11.23 -11.21 -1.79
CA PRO A 42 -10.73 -10.35 -2.85
C PRO A 42 -10.19 -9.01 -2.34
N PHE A 43 -9.14 -8.52 -2.97
CA PHE A 43 -8.59 -7.19 -2.73
C PHE A 43 -9.34 -6.15 -3.58
N GLN A 44 -9.59 -4.98 -3.00
CA GLN A 44 -10.21 -3.82 -3.64
C GLN A 44 -9.39 -2.57 -3.35
N ALA A 45 -9.28 -1.66 -4.31
CA ALA A 45 -8.60 -0.38 -4.12
C ALA A 45 -9.30 0.44 -3.03
N ILE A 46 -8.51 1.03 -2.14
CA ILE A 46 -9.01 1.93 -1.08
C ILE A 46 -9.35 3.29 -1.67
N ASP A 47 -8.51 3.77 -2.59
CA ASP A 47 -8.69 5.02 -3.33
C ASP A 47 -8.84 4.73 -4.84
N GLU A 48 -9.66 5.53 -5.52
CA GLU A 48 -9.84 5.43 -6.98
C GLU A 48 -8.63 5.94 -7.77
N LEU A 49 -7.87 6.88 -7.18
CA LEU A 49 -6.72 7.51 -7.82
C LEU A 49 -5.41 7.05 -7.17
N PRO A 50 -4.38 6.74 -7.97
CA PRO A 50 -3.07 6.41 -7.43
C PRO A 50 -2.43 7.62 -6.74
N ALA A 51 -1.81 7.39 -5.60
CA ALA A 51 -0.88 8.33 -5.00
C ALA A 51 0.30 8.54 -5.97
N PRO A 52 0.61 9.79 -6.38
CA PRO A 52 1.70 10.04 -7.32
C PRO A 52 3.04 9.49 -6.82
N ALA A 53 3.85 8.99 -7.75
CA ALA A 53 5.24 8.66 -7.47
C ALA A 53 6.02 9.95 -7.15
N LEU A 54 6.66 9.98 -5.98
CA LEU A 54 7.45 11.11 -5.47
C LEU A 54 8.96 10.82 -5.45
N GLY A 55 9.36 9.57 -5.65
CA GLY A 55 10.76 9.18 -5.76
C GLY A 55 11.36 9.56 -7.13
N SER A 56 12.62 9.19 -7.32
CA SER A 56 13.36 9.39 -8.56
C SER A 56 14.04 8.10 -9.01
N GLU A 57 14.67 8.11 -10.18
CA GLU A 57 15.37 6.94 -10.73
C GLU A 57 16.50 6.44 -9.83
N THR A 58 17.08 7.30 -8.99
CA THR A 58 18.19 6.99 -8.08
C THR A 58 17.85 7.18 -6.60
N GLY A 59 16.62 7.61 -6.29
CA GLY A 59 16.19 7.97 -4.94
C GLY A 59 14.80 7.44 -4.61
N GLY A 60 14.67 6.84 -3.43
CA GLY A 60 13.39 6.38 -2.91
C GLY A 60 12.52 7.48 -2.32
N ALA A 61 11.31 7.11 -1.95
CA ALA A 61 10.37 7.93 -1.20
C ALA A 61 9.71 7.10 -0.08
N PHE A 62 9.04 7.81 0.83
CA PHE A 62 8.27 7.23 1.91
C PHE A 62 6.84 7.73 1.83
N TYR A 63 5.91 6.80 1.94
CA TYR A 63 4.48 7.07 1.81
C TYR A 63 3.74 6.53 3.02
N ARG A 64 2.63 7.20 3.34
CA ARG A 64 1.67 6.77 4.35
C ARG A 64 0.27 6.99 3.80
N LEU A 65 -0.58 6.00 4.01
CA LEU A 65 -2.01 6.07 3.77
C LEU A 65 -2.73 5.64 5.03
N ARG A 66 -3.81 6.36 5.36
CA ARG A 66 -4.67 6.02 6.48
C ARG A 66 -5.99 5.49 5.94
N ASP A 67 -6.35 4.29 6.37
CA ASP A 67 -7.63 3.64 6.05
C ASP A 67 -8.56 3.70 7.28
N PRO A 68 -9.54 4.64 7.30
CA PRO A 68 -10.52 4.73 8.38
C PRO A 68 -11.64 3.69 8.25
N ALA A 69 -11.78 3.04 7.09
CA ALA A 69 -12.87 2.10 6.80
C ALA A 69 -12.50 0.64 7.12
N ALA A 70 -11.29 0.39 7.61
CA ALA A 70 -10.87 -0.89 8.16
C ALA A 70 -11.71 -1.20 9.43
N GLN A 71 -12.85 -1.85 9.25
CA GLN A 71 -13.69 -2.33 10.36
C GLN A 71 -13.12 -3.62 10.96
N ASP A 72 -13.69 -4.03 12.11
CA ASP A 72 -13.28 -5.18 12.90
C ASP A 72 -12.93 -6.41 12.04
N GLY A 73 -11.72 -6.94 12.20
CA GLY A 73 -11.23 -8.07 11.43
C GLY A 73 -9.70 -8.20 11.43
N ARG A 74 -9.18 -8.99 10.48
CA ARG A 74 -7.75 -9.11 10.18
C ARG A 74 -7.53 -8.66 8.74
N PRO A 75 -7.65 -7.35 8.44
CA PRO A 75 -7.48 -6.88 7.08
C PRO A 75 -6.07 -7.16 6.57
N ALA A 76 -5.98 -7.38 5.27
CA ALA A 76 -4.73 -7.53 4.54
C ALA A 76 -4.62 -6.41 3.51
N TYR A 77 -3.41 -5.89 3.33
CA TYR A 77 -3.14 -4.80 2.39
C TYR A 77 -2.09 -5.22 1.38
N ARG A 78 -2.17 -4.70 0.15
CA ARG A 78 -1.07 -4.83 -0.81
C ARG A 78 -0.86 -3.52 -1.55
N ILE A 79 0.38 -3.30 -1.97
CA ILE A 79 0.77 -2.14 -2.75
C ILE A 79 0.74 -2.53 -4.22
N VAL A 80 0.07 -1.72 -5.02
CA VAL A 80 0.02 -1.88 -6.48
C VAL A 80 0.75 -0.71 -7.11
N ALA A 81 1.87 -1.00 -7.75
CA ALA A 81 2.62 -0.03 -8.51
C ALA A 81 1.98 0.13 -9.90
N VAL A 82 1.63 1.36 -10.27
CA VAL A 82 1.10 1.71 -11.59
C VAL A 82 2.26 2.14 -12.47
N THR A 83 2.72 1.28 -13.36
CA THR A 83 3.87 1.54 -14.23
C THR A 83 3.45 1.75 -15.68
N ARG A 84 4.40 2.20 -16.51
CA ARG A 84 4.22 2.29 -17.97
C ARG A 84 3.73 0.99 -18.61
N ASP A 85 4.19 -0.15 -18.11
CA ASP A 85 3.94 -1.47 -18.69
C ASP A 85 2.80 -2.23 -18.00
N GLY A 86 2.07 -1.58 -17.08
CA GLY A 86 0.93 -2.15 -16.37
C GLY A 86 1.09 -2.15 -14.85
N LEU A 87 0.43 -3.10 -14.19
CA LEU A 87 0.37 -3.17 -12.74
C LEU A 87 1.38 -4.18 -12.18
N ARG A 88 2.08 -3.81 -11.11
CA ARG A 88 2.92 -4.72 -10.32
C ARG A 88 2.42 -4.76 -8.89
N VAL A 89 2.05 -5.95 -8.44
CA VAL A 89 1.36 -6.17 -7.16
C VAL A 89 2.32 -6.80 -6.15
N SER A 90 2.39 -6.24 -4.94
CA SER A 90 3.17 -6.83 -3.84
C SER A 90 2.46 -8.05 -3.24
N GLY A 91 3.20 -8.83 -2.44
CA GLY A 91 2.55 -9.73 -1.48
C GLY A 91 1.70 -8.96 -0.47
N PRO A 92 0.72 -9.62 0.17
CA PRO A 92 -0.09 -8.99 1.20
C PRO A 92 0.72 -8.75 2.48
N VAL A 93 0.44 -7.64 3.16
CA VAL A 93 0.84 -7.38 4.54
C VAL A 93 -0.39 -7.50 5.43
N LEU A 94 -0.27 -8.30 6.48
CA LEU A 94 -1.31 -8.43 7.50
C LEU A 94 -1.15 -7.32 8.53
N VAL A 95 -2.26 -6.81 9.04
CA VAL A 95 -2.22 -5.95 10.23
C VAL A 95 -2.01 -6.83 11.46
N PRO A 96 -0.95 -6.60 12.27
CA PRO A 96 -0.75 -7.33 13.51
C PRO A 96 -1.94 -7.13 14.46
N SER A 97 -2.27 -8.17 15.23
CA SER A 97 -3.23 -8.05 16.34
C SER A 97 -2.78 -6.94 17.30
N ARG A 98 -3.75 -6.23 17.88
CA ARG A 98 -3.51 -5.23 18.94
C ARG A 98 -2.88 -5.84 20.19
#